data_AF-A0A1D6M9R1-F1
#
_entry.id   AF-A0A1D6M9R1-F1
#
_cell.length_a   1.000
_cell.length_b   1.000
_cell.length_c   1.000
_cell.angle_alpha   90.00
_cell.angle_beta   90.00
_cell.angle_gamma   90.00
#
_symmetry.space_group_name_H-M   'P 1'
#
loop_
_entity.id
_entity.type
_entity.pdbx_description
1 polymer ?
#
loop_
_entity_poly.entity_id
_entity_poly.type
_entity_poly.pdbx_seq_one_letter_code
_entity_poly.pdbx_strand_id
1 'polypeptide(L)'
;MQKRKPYEQSQVELELRLLQALEFYPPSKLKGVHRHFVLYGLMEYLRKSLDRQFSSDEVLQLLDRFFNLEMLVLWVSSGREIRRLVLSDSLFLVALSSGTSAAGRH
;
A
#
# COMPACT_ATOMS: atom_id res chain seq x y z
N MET A 1 16.42 23.52 -2.91
CA MET A 1 15.10 22.90 -3.17
C MET A 1 15.23 22.11 -4.46
N GLN A 2 15.44 20.78 -4.41
CA GLN A 2 15.65 19.98 -5.63
C GLN A 2 14.32 19.87 -6.40
N LYS A 3 14.27 20.43 -7.61
CA LYS A 3 13.17 20.20 -8.56
C LYS A 3 13.31 18.77 -9.08
N ARG A 4 12.40 17.89 -8.68
CA ARG A 4 12.28 16.55 -9.27
C ARG A 4 11.84 16.69 -10.72
N LYS A 5 12.29 15.77 -11.58
CA LYS A 5 11.99 15.86 -13.02
C LYS A 5 10.49 15.59 -13.27
N PRO A 6 9.90 16.12 -14.35
CA PRO A 6 8.45 16.01 -14.59
C PRO A 6 7.93 14.57 -14.62
N TYR A 7 8.74 13.62 -15.09
CA TYR A 7 8.41 12.20 -15.14
C TYR A 7 8.35 11.54 -13.75
N GLU A 8 9.19 12.00 -12.81
CA GLU A 8 9.19 11.51 -11.43
C GLU A 8 7.96 12.01 -10.68
N GLN A 9 7.55 13.26 -10.94
CA GLN A 9 6.33 13.82 -10.34
C GLN A 9 5.07 13.09 -10.83
N SER A 10 4.95 12.81 -12.13
CA SER A 10 3.80 12.07 -12.66
C SER A 10 3.76 10.63 -12.18
N GLN A 11 4.93 10.00 -12.03
CA GLN A 11 5.03 8.66 -11.46
C GLN A 11 4.63 8.64 -9.99
N VAL A 12 5.17 9.53 -9.15
CA VAL A 12 4.80 9.59 -7.72
C VAL A 12 3.31 9.89 -7.53
N GLU A 13 2.72 10.75 -8.36
CA GLU A 13 1.27 11.03 -8.30
C GLU A 13 0.45 9.77 -8.64
N LEU A 14 0.79 9.09 -9.73
CA LEU A 14 0.14 7.83 -10.13
C LEU A 14 0.24 6.77 -9.01
N GLU A 15 1.40 6.70 -8.40
CA GLU A 15 1.72 5.85 -7.28
C GLU A 15 0.83 6.14 -6.05
N LEU A 16 0.70 7.40 -5.66
CA LEU A 16 -0.18 7.83 -4.58
C LEU A 16 -1.66 7.55 -4.87
N ARG A 17 -2.13 7.81 -6.09
CA ARG A 17 -3.52 7.56 -6.48
C ARG A 17 -3.86 6.08 -6.44
N LEU A 18 -2.94 5.20 -6.83
CA LEU A 18 -3.15 3.76 -6.72
C LEU A 18 -3.30 3.34 -5.25
N LEU A 19 -2.44 3.83 -4.35
CA LEU A 19 -2.55 3.52 -2.92
C LEU A 19 -3.90 3.96 -2.32
N GLN A 20 -4.38 5.16 -2.69
CA GLN A 20 -5.72 5.62 -2.28
C GLN A 20 -6.83 4.72 -2.81
N ALA A 21 -6.74 4.29 -4.08
CA ALA A 21 -7.74 3.40 -4.67
C ALA A 21 -7.81 2.04 -3.95
N LEU A 22 -6.68 1.54 -3.45
CA LEU A 22 -6.60 0.25 -2.75
C LEU A 22 -7.24 0.25 -1.36
N GLU A 23 -7.53 1.42 -0.78
CA GLU A 23 -8.37 1.51 0.42
C GLU A 23 -9.81 1.08 0.14
N PHE A 24 -10.30 1.33 -1.09
CA PHE A 24 -11.64 0.95 -1.54
C PHE A 24 -11.65 -0.42 -2.22
N TYR A 25 -10.58 -0.75 -2.94
CA TYR A 25 -10.45 -1.92 -3.78
C TYR A 25 -9.33 -2.83 -3.25
N PRO A 26 -9.57 -3.59 -2.16
CA PRO A 26 -8.52 -4.30 -1.47
C PRO A 26 -7.88 -5.36 -2.39
N PRO A 27 -6.54 -5.43 -2.45
CA PRO A 27 -5.84 -6.30 -3.39
C PRO A 27 -6.02 -7.80 -3.08
N SER A 28 -6.49 -8.17 -1.88
CA SER A 28 -6.91 -9.54 -1.57
C SER A 28 -8.06 -10.04 -2.47
N LYS A 29 -8.86 -9.12 -3.02
CA LYS A 29 -9.98 -9.40 -3.94
C LYS A 29 -9.53 -9.49 -5.40
N LEU A 30 -8.24 -9.27 -5.70
CA LEU A 30 -7.67 -9.53 -7.04
C LEU A 30 -7.58 -11.03 -7.35
N LYS A 31 -7.73 -11.90 -6.35
CA LYS A 31 -7.78 -13.35 -6.53
C LYS A 31 -9.23 -13.83 -6.68
N GLY A 32 -9.48 -14.65 -7.69
CA GLY A 32 -10.78 -15.29 -7.93
C GLY A 32 -11.79 -14.37 -8.63
N VAL A 33 -13.08 -14.62 -8.38
CA VAL A 33 -14.21 -14.08 -9.16
C VAL A 33 -14.31 -12.54 -9.09
N HIS A 34 -13.81 -11.92 -8.01
CA HIS A 34 -13.88 -10.46 -7.83
C HIS A 34 -12.83 -9.67 -8.61
N ARG A 35 -11.86 -10.34 -9.23
CA ARG A 35 -10.75 -9.68 -9.95
C ARG A 35 -11.24 -8.67 -10.98
N HIS A 36 -12.28 -9.01 -11.74
CA HIS A 36 -12.81 -8.13 -12.78
C HIS A 36 -13.38 -6.82 -12.20
N PHE A 37 -14.15 -6.91 -11.10
CA PHE A 37 -14.73 -5.74 -10.43
C PHE A 37 -13.66 -4.84 -9.81
N VAL A 38 -12.64 -5.44 -9.20
CA VAL A 38 -11.52 -4.72 -8.60
C VAL A 38 -10.71 -4.00 -9.67
N LEU A 39 -10.35 -4.67 -10.76
CA LEU A 39 -9.61 -4.05 -11.86
C LEU A 39 -10.40 -2.92 -12.51
N TYR A 40 -11.70 -3.14 -12.75
CA TYR A 40 -12.56 -2.09 -13.30
C TYR A 40 -12.66 -0.88 -12.37
N GLY A 41 -12.85 -1.10 -11.07
CA GLY A 41 -12.89 -0.04 -10.07
C GLY A 41 -11.60 0.76 -9.99
N LEU A 42 -10.45 0.08 -10.01
CA LEU A 42 -9.13 0.72 -10.05
C LEU A 42 -8.93 1.55 -11.32
N MET A 43 -9.27 1.01 -12.49
CA MET A 43 -9.20 1.76 -13.76
C MET A 43 -10.06 3.02 -13.73
N GLU A 44 -11.31 2.90 -13.27
CA GLU A 44 -12.24 4.03 -13.20
C GLU A 44 -11.79 5.10 -12.20
N TYR A 45 -11.27 4.70 -11.04
CA TYR A 45 -10.73 5.61 -10.04
C TYR A 45 -9.53 6.37 -10.59
N LEU A 46 -8.56 5.64 -11.13
CA LEU A 46 -7.34 6.23 -11.69
C LEU A 46 -7.67 7.16 -12.86
N ARG A 47 -8.59 6.76 -13.74
CA ARG A 47 -9.07 7.58 -14.85
C ARG A 47 -9.62 8.91 -14.37
N LYS A 48 -10.48 8.91 -13.36
CA LYS A 48 -11.07 10.13 -12.81
C LYS A 48 -10.04 11.01 -12.10
N SER A 49 -9.06 10.40 -11.43
CA SER A 49 -8.06 11.12 -10.65
C SER A 49 -6.95 11.76 -11.50
N LEU A 50 -6.59 11.14 -12.62
CA LEU A 50 -5.45 11.52 -13.46
C LEU A 50 -5.87 12.02 -14.85
N ASP A 51 -7.17 12.06 -15.13
CA ASP A 51 -7.76 12.44 -16.42
C ASP A 51 -7.15 11.68 -17.61
N ARG A 52 -6.84 10.41 -17.39
CA ARG A 52 -6.15 9.54 -18.36
C ARG A 52 -6.81 8.18 -18.44
N GLN A 53 -6.94 7.62 -19.65
CA GLN A 53 -7.42 6.25 -19.80
C GLN A 53 -6.36 5.24 -19.37
N PHE A 54 -6.81 4.21 -18.65
CA PHE A 54 -5.99 3.08 -18.22
C PHE A 54 -6.54 1.79 -18.83
N SER A 55 -5.64 0.90 -19.25
CA SER A 55 -5.98 -0.46 -19.63
C SER A 55 -5.84 -1.41 -18.43
N SER A 56 -6.50 -2.57 -18.51
CA SER A 56 -6.38 -3.60 -17.48
C SER A 56 -4.93 -4.05 -17.30
N ASP A 57 -4.17 -4.17 -18.39
CA ASP A 57 -2.76 -4.57 -18.35
C ASP A 57 -1.89 -3.50 -17.69
N GLU A 58 -2.14 -2.22 -17.96
CA GLU A 58 -1.42 -1.12 -17.32
C GLU A 58 -1.64 -1.11 -15.80
N VAL A 59 -2.89 -1.31 -15.35
CA VAL A 59 -3.21 -1.41 -13.92
C VAL A 59 -2.57 -2.64 -13.30
N LEU A 60 -2.52 -3.78 -14.00
CA LEU A 60 -1.85 -4.97 -13.50
C LEU A 60 -0.33 -4.78 -13.37
N GLN A 61 0.31 -4.13 -14.34
CA GLN A 61 1.74 -3.79 -14.25
C GLN A 61 2.02 -2.80 -13.12
N LEU A 62 1.13 -1.83 -12.89
CA LEU A 62 1.19 -0.93 -11.75
C LEU A 62 1.12 -1.69 -10.43
N LEU A 63 0.15 -2.60 -10.31
CA LEU A 63 0.00 -3.44 -9.12
C LEU A 63 1.22 -4.33 -8.89
N ASP A 64 1.78 -4.93 -9.94
CA ASP A 64 2.98 -5.78 -9.87
C ASP A 64 4.23 -5.02 -9.39
N ARG A 65 4.36 -3.74 -9.78
CA ARG A 65 5.45 -2.87 -9.31
C ARG A 65 5.36 -2.52 -7.82
N PHE A 66 4.14 -2.41 -7.28
CA PHE A 66 3.90 -1.97 -5.90
C PHE A 66 3.75 -3.12 -4.92
N PHE A 67 2.96 -4.08 -5.33
CA PHE A 67 2.73 -5.31 -4.62
C PHE A 67 3.53 -6.31 -5.39
N ASN A 68 4.66 -6.73 -4.82
CA ASN A 68 5.12 -8.07 -5.12
C ASN A 68 3.92 -8.97 -4.75
N LEU A 69 3.11 -9.37 -5.75
CA LEU A 69 1.78 -9.94 -5.53
C LEU A 69 1.87 -11.18 -4.64
N GLU A 70 3.04 -11.83 -4.65
CA GLU A 70 3.52 -12.90 -3.78
C GLU A 70 3.56 -12.50 -2.29
N MET A 71 4.11 -11.34 -1.95
CA MET A 71 4.08 -10.79 -0.58
C MET A 71 2.64 -10.51 -0.13
N LEU A 72 1.78 -9.98 -0.99
CA LEU A 72 0.38 -9.77 -0.60
C LEU A 72 -0.34 -11.08 -0.26
N VAL A 73 -0.01 -12.19 -0.95
CA VAL A 73 -0.50 -13.54 -0.63
C VAL A 73 -0.07 -13.96 0.78
N LEU A 74 1.21 -13.77 1.10
CA LEU A 74 1.78 -14.15 2.40
C LEU A 74 1.21 -13.27 3.54
N TRP A 75 1.03 -11.98 3.29
CA TRP A 75 0.49 -11.02 4.26
C TRP A 75 -1.00 -11.19 4.54
N VAL A 76 -1.81 -11.50 3.52
CA VAL A 76 -3.23 -11.86 3.70
C VAL A 76 -3.36 -13.20 4.42
N SER A 77 -2.46 -14.15 4.16
CA SER A 77 -2.42 -15.42 4.89
C SER A 77 -1.95 -15.27 6.35
N SER A 78 -1.15 -14.24 6.65
CA SER A 78 -0.68 -13.92 8.01
C SER A 78 -1.67 -13.10 8.86
N GLY A 79 -2.81 -12.65 8.33
CA GLY A 79 -3.84 -11.97 9.13
C GLY A 79 -3.38 -10.66 9.79
N ARG A 80 -2.38 -9.96 9.23
CA ARG A 80 -1.89 -8.69 9.79
C ARG A 80 -2.58 -7.50 9.14
N GLU A 81 -3.45 -6.88 9.92
CA GLU A 81 -4.22 -5.69 9.60
C GLU A 81 -3.29 -4.46 9.41
N ILE A 82 -3.35 -3.83 8.23
CA ILE A 82 -2.49 -2.69 7.84
C ILE A 82 -2.54 -1.54 8.86
N ARG A 83 -3.67 -1.38 9.56
CA ARG A 83 -3.88 -0.34 10.59
C ARG A 83 -2.89 -0.43 11.76
N ARG A 84 -2.21 -1.56 11.99
CA ARG A 84 -1.26 -1.73 13.09
C ARG A 84 0.17 -1.31 12.76
N LEU A 85 0.55 -1.21 11.49
CA LEU A 85 1.91 -0.83 11.08
C LEU A 85 2.18 0.67 11.19
N VAL A 86 1.16 1.51 10.94
CA VAL A 86 1.30 2.97 11.10
C VAL A 86 1.38 3.38 12.58
N LEU A 87 0.83 2.55 13.48
CA LEU A 87 0.88 2.80 14.93
C LEU A 87 2.15 2.22 15.60
N SER A 88 2.88 1.30 14.95
CA SER A 88 4.10 0.74 15.53
C SER A 88 5.30 1.68 15.49
N ASP A 89 5.32 2.67 14.59
CA ASP A 89 6.41 3.67 14.55
C ASP A 89 6.34 4.64 15.74
N SER A 90 5.16 4.88 16.32
CA SER A 90 4.99 5.77 17.48
C SER A 90 5.12 5.07 18.84
N LEU A 91 4.89 3.75 18.90
CA LEU A 91 4.97 2.98 20.14
C LEU A 91 6.35 2.37 20.42
N PHE A 92 7.19 2.20 19.40
CA PHE A 92 8.53 1.63 19.58
C PHE A 92 9.48 2.52 20.40
N LEU A 93 9.32 3.85 20.33
CA LEU A 93 10.18 4.78 21.08
C LEU A 93 9.77 4.94 22.56
N VAL A 94 8.50 4.73 22.90
CA VAL A 94 8.03 4.79 24.29
C VAL A 94 8.43 3.54 25.07
N ALA A 95 8.50 2.38 24.40
CA ALA A 95 8.93 1.13 25.03
C ALA A 95 10.43 1.11 25.36
N LEU A 96 11.27 1.88 24.65
CA LEU A 96 12.71 1.98 24.92
C LEU A 96 13.08 3.04 25.97
N SER A 97 12.19 3.99 26.28
CA SER A 97 12.46 5.03 27.30
C SER A 97 12.10 4.60 28.72
N SER A 98 11.40 3.48 28.89
CA SER A 98 10.98 2.94 30.20
C SER A 98 11.81 1.76 30.67
N GLY A 99 13.07 1.68 30.24
CA GLY A 99 14.08 0.78 30.80
C GLY A 99 15.00 1.49 31.80
N THR A 100 14.53 1.77 33.02
CA THR A 100 15.45 2.07 34.13
C THR A 100 15.11 1.26 35.38
N SER A 101 16.02 0.32 35.69
CA SER A 101 16.61 0.08 37.00
C SER A 101 15.75 -0.42 38.18
N ALA A 102 15.94 -1.69 38.55
CA ALA A 102 16.36 -2.18 39.89
C ALA A 102 16.36 -3.72 39.86
N ALA A 103 17.52 -4.39 39.80
CA ALA A 103 18.36 -4.77 40.94
C ALA A 103 17.73 -5.83 41.86
N GLY A 104 18.43 -6.96 42.04
CA GLY A 104 18.23 -7.84 43.20
C GLY A 104 18.16 -9.33 42.86
N ARG A 105 19.33 -9.98 42.81
CA ARG A 105 19.48 -11.43 42.91
C ARG A 105 18.88 -11.94 44.21
N HIS A 106 18.22 -13.10 44.17
CA HIS A 106 18.53 -14.21 45.05
C HIS A 106 18.00 -15.52 44.47
#